data_AF-A0AAC9IE87-F1
#
_entry.id   AF-A0AAC9IE87-F1
#
_cell.length_a   1.000
_cell.length_b   1.000
_cell.length_c   1.000
_cell.angle_alpha   90.00
_cell.angle_beta   90.00
_cell.angle_gamma   90.00
#
_symmetry.space_group_name_H-M   'P 1'
#
loop_
_entity.id
_entity.type
_entity.pdbx_description
1 polymer ?
#
loop_
_entity_poly.entity_id
_entity_poly.type
_entity_poly.pdbx_seq_one_letter_code
_entity_poly.pdbx_strand_id
1 'polypeptide(L)'
;MVENLAGRIYARVYRSSGRRDLHEFVRAAIVRSRGRVIWESSHTRSPFYFAVRTDRGENLGLLIYPVRLTRVVTNGRPVDEHHAQVKFGADRTWKTEVHPVAFDVAGVDTTLFLGINAEEEKFVGLDPTLWNPMPLGVSFYAYERDFISMGESGWHAYEVDTRGGARNGARTPEGFESRVAFTSERFLDFARFERRATDLRLDAALRVKLAERFRSTSFADETVGSTHPLERQFGLSAPRILDLIAERRMLATAVKGGVAEAHLQTLFEADPAVVSVKRRTDDRSADFDVTMASGVTYVVECKNVSPTRLADGTVQVETQRTRNSRDDPTGRLYSFDTFDVVAACLFSVTGEWEFRFALSSSLTAHAKYPGFLATKQDVDIRWVVTVQALEAMSRPIA
;
A
#
# COMPACT_ATOMS: atom_id res chain seq x y z
N MET A 1 -25.74 -3.29 25.23
CA MET A 1 -25.27 -1.92 24.95
C MET A 1 -24.34 -2.00 23.76
N VAL A 2 -24.65 -1.26 22.70
CA VAL A 2 -23.78 -1.15 21.52
C VAL A 2 -22.99 0.13 21.72
N GLU A 3 -21.75 0.00 22.16
CA GLU A 3 -20.85 1.15 22.29
C GLU A 3 -20.28 1.48 20.92
N ASN A 4 -20.42 2.75 20.54
CA ASN A 4 -20.08 3.25 19.23
C ASN A 4 -18.71 3.93 19.30
N LEU A 5 -17.65 3.19 19.01
CA LEU A 5 -16.30 3.77 18.90
C LEU A 5 -16.05 4.13 17.44
N ALA A 6 -15.95 5.42 17.13
CA ALA A 6 -15.71 5.96 15.78
C ALA A 6 -16.77 5.54 14.71
N GLY A 7 -18.05 5.41 15.07
CA GLY A 7 -19.10 5.01 14.11
C GLY A 7 -19.17 3.50 13.85
N ARG A 8 -18.39 2.68 14.57
CA ARG A 8 -18.22 1.24 14.29
C ARG A 8 -19.26 0.39 15.02
N ILE A 9 -20.33 0.00 14.34
CA ILE A 9 -21.06 -1.24 14.65
C ILE A 9 -20.55 -2.28 13.67
N TYR A 10 -19.50 -2.99 14.08
CA TYR A 10 -18.68 -3.79 13.17
C TYR A 10 -19.47 -4.93 12.51
N ALA A 11 -20.16 -5.76 13.29
CA ALA A 11 -20.99 -6.84 12.77
C ALA A 11 -22.06 -7.23 13.80
N ARG A 12 -23.24 -7.66 13.32
CA ARG A 12 -24.15 -8.41 14.19
C ARG A 12 -23.51 -9.76 14.51
N VAL A 13 -23.18 -9.98 15.78
CA VAL A 13 -22.59 -11.24 16.25
C VAL A 13 -23.70 -12.19 16.69
N TYR A 14 -23.75 -13.35 16.04
CA TYR A 14 -24.69 -14.43 16.34
C TYR A 14 -24.02 -15.44 17.26
N ARG A 15 -24.76 -15.95 18.24
CA ARG A 15 -24.37 -17.19 18.93
C ARG A 15 -24.56 -18.36 17.96
N SER A 16 -23.61 -19.26 17.94
CA SER A 16 -23.61 -20.42 17.05
C SER A 16 -23.22 -21.70 17.80
N SER A 17 -23.72 -22.83 17.32
CA SER A 17 -23.42 -24.18 17.80
C SER A 17 -23.12 -25.08 16.60
N GLY A 18 -22.34 -26.15 16.80
CA GLY A 18 -22.04 -27.12 15.74
C GLY A 18 -21.20 -26.57 14.58
N ARG A 19 -20.33 -25.59 14.87
CA ARG A 19 -19.41 -24.97 13.88
C ARG A 19 -17.93 -25.10 14.23
N ARG A 20 -17.60 -25.94 15.22
CA ARG A 20 -16.22 -26.16 15.68
C ARG A 20 -15.34 -26.69 14.56
N ASP A 21 -15.81 -27.69 13.84
CA ASP A 21 -15.17 -28.29 12.69
C ASP A 21 -14.94 -27.27 11.55
N LEU A 22 -15.92 -26.41 11.23
CA LEU A 22 -15.72 -25.35 10.23
C LEU A 22 -14.64 -24.37 10.67
N HIS A 23 -14.63 -24.02 11.96
CA HIS A 23 -13.65 -23.10 12.55
C HIS A 23 -12.23 -23.70 12.51
N GLU A 24 -12.08 -24.95 12.94
CA GLU A 24 -10.82 -25.68 12.93
C GLU A 24 -10.32 -25.89 11.49
N PHE A 25 -11.22 -26.16 10.54
CA PHE A 25 -10.87 -26.28 9.12
C PHE A 25 -10.39 -24.95 8.52
N VAL A 26 -11.06 -23.82 8.82
CA VAL A 26 -10.58 -22.48 8.42
C VAL A 26 -9.20 -22.17 9.02
N ARG A 27 -9.01 -22.46 10.30
CA ARG A 27 -7.72 -22.29 10.98
C ARG A 27 -6.62 -23.10 10.29
N ALA A 28 -6.89 -24.35 9.94
CA ALA A 28 -5.97 -25.21 9.21
C ALA A 28 -5.68 -24.69 7.80
N ALA A 29 -6.70 -24.20 7.08
CA ALA A 29 -6.56 -23.60 5.75
C ALA A 29 -5.69 -22.34 5.77
N ILE A 30 -5.85 -21.47 6.76
CA ILE A 30 -4.95 -20.30 6.98
C ILE A 30 -3.50 -20.77 7.12
N VAL A 31 -3.25 -21.81 7.92
CA VAL A 31 -1.88 -22.34 8.08
C VAL A 31 -1.34 -22.97 6.80
N ARG A 32 -2.15 -23.77 6.09
CA ARG A 32 -1.76 -24.40 4.80
C ARG A 32 -1.48 -23.40 3.70
N SER A 33 -2.14 -22.25 3.71
CA SER A 33 -1.89 -21.12 2.81
C SER A 33 -0.76 -20.18 3.29
N ARG A 34 0.10 -20.65 4.20
CA ARG A 34 1.29 -19.93 4.73
C ARG A 34 0.97 -18.72 5.61
N GLY A 35 -0.21 -18.74 6.24
CA GLY A 35 -0.59 -17.81 7.29
C GLY A 35 -0.26 -18.31 8.70
N ARG A 36 -0.05 -17.38 9.62
CA ARG A 36 -0.01 -17.61 11.06
C ARG A 36 -1.17 -16.90 11.71
N VAL A 37 -2.02 -17.65 12.42
CA VAL A 37 -3.10 -17.08 13.23
C VAL A 37 -2.49 -16.40 14.46
N ILE A 38 -2.69 -15.09 14.58
CA ILE A 38 -2.29 -14.27 15.73
C ILE A 38 -3.39 -14.28 16.79
N TRP A 39 -4.64 -14.22 16.33
CA TRP A 39 -5.81 -14.25 17.19
C TRP A 39 -6.99 -14.84 16.42
N GLU A 40 -7.88 -15.56 17.12
CA GLU A 40 -9.11 -16.10 16.56
C GLU A 40 -10.27 -15.96 17.55
N SER A 41 -11.46 -15.67 17.03
CA SER A 41 -12.69 -15.63 17.81
C SER A 41 -13.14 -17.03 18.24
N SER A 42 -14.03 -17.15 19.24
CA SER A 42 -14.60 -18.46 19.57
C SER A 42 -15.50 -19.00 18.44
N HIS A 43 -15.39 -20.31 18.16
CA HIS A 43 -16.27 -21.05 17.25
C HIS A 43 -17.76 -21.03 17.64
N THR A 44 -18.11 -20.50 18.82
CA THR A 44 -19.50 -20.31 19.29
C THR A 44 -20.10 -18.97 18.86
N ARG A 45 -19.39 -18.22 18.02
CA ARG A 45 -19.82 -16.94 17.47
C ARG A 45 -19.77 -16.97 15.95
N SER A 46 -20.56 -16.14 15.30
CA SER A 46 -20.47 -15.89 13.86
C SER A 46 -20.78 -14.41 13.59
N PRO A 47 -20.09 -13.74 12.64
CA PRO A 47 -18.96 -14.25 11.85
C PRO A 47 -17.74 -14.66 12.70
N PHE A 48 -16.89 -15.54 12.17
CA PHE A 48 -15.59 -15.82 12.76
C PHE A 48 -14.66 -14.64 12.45
N TYR A 49 -13.84 -14.23 13.42
CA TYR A 49 -12.77 -13.29 13.17
C TYR A 49 -11.42 -13.96 13.36
N PHE A 50 -10.52 -13.80 12.39
CA PHE A 50 -9.14 -14.23 12.45
C PHE A 50 -8.21 -13.05 12.16
N ALA A 51 -7.29 -12.76 13.07
CA ALA A 51 -6.13 -11.93 12.77
C ALA A 51 -5.01 -12.84 12.29
N VAL A 52 -4.54 -12.63 11.06
CA VAL A 52 -3.55 -13.45 10.37
C VAL A 52 -2.32 -12.62 10.05
N ARG A 53 -1.14 -13.20 10.25
CA ARG A 53 0.11 -12.68 9.70
C ARG A 53 0.65 -13.67 8.69
N THR A 54 0.94 -13.23 7.48
CA THR A 54 1.55 -14.10 6.46
C THR A 54 3.05 -14.23 6.68
N ASP A 55 3.66 -15.25 6.08
CA ASP A 55 5.12 -15.41 6.02
C ASP A 55 5.85 -14.22 5.36
N ARG A 56 5.12 -13.40 4.59
CA ARG A 56 5.61 -12.16 3.96
C ARG A 56 5.40 -10.90 4.79
N GLY A 57 4.91 -11.03 6.02
CA GLY A 57 4.72 -9.90 6.93
C GLY A 57 3.43 -9.08 6.71
N GLU A 58 2.58 -9.50 5.78
CA GLU A 58 1.23 -8.94 5.60
C GLU A 58 0.38 -9.27 6.83
N ASN A 59 -0.31 -8.27 7.41
CA ASN A 59 -1.31 -8.48 8.44
C ASN A 59 -2.70 -8.38 7.81
N LEU A 60 -3.52 -9.40 8.00
CA LEU A 60 -4.89 -9.49 7.50
C LEU A 60 -5.83 -9.70 8.68
N GLY A 61 -6.88 -8.90 8.75
CA GLY A 61 -8.06 -9.23 9.54
C GLY A 61 -9.11 -9.88 8.64
N LEU A 62 -9.61 -11.05 9.03
CA LEU A 62 -10.56 -11.82 8.23
C LEU A 62 -11.87 -11.96 8.99
N LEU A 63 -12.94 -11.39 8.45
CA LEU A 63 -14.29 -11.49 8.97
C LEU A 63 -15.09 -12.50 8.14
N ILE A 64 -15.23 -13.71 8.65
CA ILE A 64 -15.71 -14.85 7.88
C ILE A 64 -17.15 -15.17 8.27
N TYR A 65 -18.03 -15.22 7.28
CA TYR A 65 -19.39 -15.75 7.37
C TYR A 65 -19.40 -17.19 6.83
N PRO A 66 -19.13 -18.19 7.68
CA PRO A 66 -19.09 -19.57 7.23
C PRO A 66 -20.51 -20.11 7.04
N VAL A 67 -20.73 -20.90 5.99
CA VAL A 67 -21.97 -21.63 5.75
C VAL A 67 -21.59 -23.07 5.43
N ARG A 68 -22.15 -24.01 6.17
CA ARG A 68 -21.87 -25.43 5.96
C ARG A 68 -22.42 -25.88 4.60
N LEU A 69 -21.54 -26.44 3.78
CA LEU A 69 -21.89 -27.23 2.60
C LEU A 69 -21.91 -28.71 2.98
N THR A 70 -22.94 -29.42 2.56
CA THR A 70 -23.07 -30.87 2.73
C THR A 70 -23.44 -31.51 1.41
N ARG A 71 -22.83 -32.66 1.12
CA ARG A 71 -23.23 -33.51 0.00
C ARG A 71 -24.16 -34.59 0.51
N VAL A 72 -25.43 -34.53 0.14
CA VAL A 72 -26.43 -35.55 0.50
C VAL A 72 -27.09 -36.04 -0.77
N VAL A 73 -26.81 -37.30 -1.13
CA VAL A 73 -27.46 -37.95 -2.28
C VAL A 73 -28.94 -38.12 -1.96
N THR A 74 -29.77 -37.29 -2.59
CA THR A 74 -31.22 -37.29 -2.40
C THR A 74 -31.89 -37.73 -3.70
N ASN A 75 -32.89 -38.61 -3.62
CA ASN A 75 -33.61 -39.07 -4.81
C ASN A 75 -34.25 -37.88 -5.57
N GLY A 76 -34.03 -37.82 -6.89
CA GLY A 76 -34.52 -36.73 -7.75
C GLY A 76 -33.69 -35.43 -7.73
N ARG A 77 -32.52 -35.41 -7.09
CA ARG A 77 -31.55 -34.29 -7.16
C ARG A 77 -30.25 -34.71 -7.87
N PRO A 78 -29.49 -33.75 -8.44
CA PRO A 78 -28.17 -34.04 -8.98
C PRO A 78 -27.26 -34.67 -7.92
N VAL A 79 -26.60 -35.78 -8.27
CA VAL A 79 -25.73 -36.55 -7.36
C VAL A 79 -24.40 -35.86 -7.05
N ASP A 80 -24.10 -34.80 -7.80
CA ASP A 80 -22.91 -33.95 -7.70
C ASP A 80 -23.19 -32.63 -6.95
N GLU A 81 -24.38 -32.45 -6.38
CA GLU A 81 -24.77 -31.22 -5.69
C GLU A 81 -24.29 -31.19 -4.23
N HIS A 82 -23.62 -30.11 -3.86
CA HIS A 82 -23.39 -29.69 -2.49
C HIS A 82 -24.39 -28.62 -2.11
N HIS A 83 -25.20 -28.90 -1.09
CA HIS A 83 -26.24 -28.00 -0.62
C HIS A 83 -25.77 -27.23 0.61
N ALA A 84 -26.05 -25.93 0.63
CA ALA A 84 -25.88 -25.07 1.80
C ALA A 84 -27.15 -24.25 2.04
N GLN A 85 -27.43 -23.98 3.31
CA GLN A 85 -28.48 -23.06 3.73
C GLN A 85 -27.89 -22.02 4.68
N VAL A 86 -28.12 -20.73 4.40
CA VAL A 86 -27.59 -19.64 5.21
C VAL A 86 -28.38 -19.54 6.51
N LYS A 87 -27.77 -19.98 7.63
CA LYS A 87 -28.41 -19.99 8.96
C LYS A 87 -27.55 -19.29 10.00
N PHE A 88 -28.04 -18.16 10.52
CA PHE A 88 -27.41 -17.44 11.62
C PHE A 88 -28.46 -16.96 12.62
N GLY A 89 -28.17 -17.01 13.91
CA GLY A 89 -29.14 -16.63 14.95
C GLY A 89 -30.36 -17.56 15.02
N ALA A 90 -31.44 -17.08 15.64
CA ALA A 90 -32.66 -17.85 15.84
C ALA A 90 -33.65 -17.64 14.68
N ASP A 91 -34.24 -18.71 14.18
CA ASP A 91 -35.16 -18.71 13.03
C ASP A 91 -36.31 -17.70 13.15
N ARG A 92 -36.77 -17.43 14.37
CA ARG A 92 -37.83 -16.45 14.65
C ARG A 92 -37.49 -15.03 14.21
N THR A 93 -36.20 -14.67 14.11
CA THR A 93 -35.76 -13.31 13.74
C THR A 93 -35.58 -13.14 12.24
N TRP A 94 -35.48 -14.24 11.48
CA TRP A 94 -35.06 -14.20 10.07
C TRP A 94 -36.00 -13.41 9.16
N LYS A 95 -37.30 -13.34 9.50
CA LYS A 95 -38.32 -12.60 8.73
C LYS A 95 -38.64 -11.22 9.31
N THR A 96 -38.30 -10.99 10.58
CA THR A 96 -38.72 -9.80 11.33
C THR A 96 -37.61 -8.78 11.47
N GLU A 97 -36.37 -9.17 11.22
CA GLU A 97 -35.19 -8.31 11.40
C GLU A 97 -34.33 -8.28 10.13
N VAL A 98 -33.61 -7.17 9.94
CA VAL A 98 -32.59 -7.05 8.90
C VAL A 98 -31.27 -7.62 9.42
N HIS A 99 -30.61 -8.43 8.59
CA HIS A 99 -29.39 -9.15 8.94
C HIS A 99 -28.23 -8.69 8.04
N PRO A 100 -27.60 -7.53 8.29
CA PRO A 100 -26.55 -7.01 7.42
C PRO A 100 -25.29 -7.90 7.45
N VAL A 101 -24.64 -8.00 6.29
CA VAL A 101 -23.24 -8.42 6.21
C VAL A 101 -22.39 -7.24 6.66
N ALA A 102 -21.42 -7.51 7.52
CA ALA A 102 -20.48 -6.53 8.00
C ALA A 102 -19.42 -6.23 6.94
N PHE A 103 -19.03 -4.96 6.84
CA PHE A 103 -17.89 -4.52 6.04
C PHE A 103 -17.09 -3.52 6.88
N ASP A 104 -15.77 -3.67 6.89
CA ASP A 104 -14.92 -2.72 7.60
C ASP A 104 -14.75 -1.43 6.80
N VAL A 105 -15.30 -0.35 7.34
CA VAL A 105 -15.21 1.00 6.76
C VAL A 105 -13.76 1.51 6.72
N ALA A 106 -12.88 0.98 7.59
CA ALA A 106 -11.47 1.37 7.62
C ALA A 106 -10.59 0.62 6.58
N GLY A 107 -11.13 -0.39 5.89
CA GLY A 107 -10.38 -1.17 4.89
C GLY A 107 -9.26 -2.04 5.47
N VAL A 108 -9.30 -2.33 6.77
CA VAL A 108 -8.33 -3.19 7.48
C VAL A 108 -8.77 -4.65 7.42
N ASP A 109 -10.05 -4.93 7.68
CA ASP A 109 -10.57 -6.29 7.71
C ASP A 109 -11.31 -6.65 6.41
N THR A 110 -10.99 -7.83 5.87
CA THR A 110 -11.65 -8.37 4.69
C THR A 110 -12.81 -9.28 5.09
N THR A 111 -13.98 -9.01 4.52
CA THR A 111 -15.17 -9.84 4.74
C THR A 111 -15.22 -10.98 3.73
N LEU A 112 -15.33 -12.22 4.23
CA LEU A 112 -15.40 -13.43 3.41
C LEU A 112 -16.74 -14.13 3.66
N PHE A 113 -17.51 -14.40 2.61
CA PHE A 113 -18.72 -15.21 2.69
C PHE A 113 -18.43 -16.58 2.08
N LEU A 114 -18.36 -17.62 2.92
CA LEU A 114 -17.79 -18.91 2.51
C LEU A 114 -18.77 -20.06 2.69
N GLY A 115 -19.04 -20.78 1.61
CA GLY A 115 -19.48 -22.18 1.67
C GLY A 115 -18.31 -23.09 2.02
N ILE A 116 -18.48 -23.93 3.04
CA ILE A 116 -17.41 -24.77 3.57
C ILE A 116 -17.89 -26.22 3.68
N ASN A 117 -17.24 -27.12 2.94
CA ASN A 117 -17.36 -28.56 3.15
C ASN A 117 -16.07 -29.05 3.82
N ALA A 118 -16.08 -29.14 5.14
CA ALA A 118 -14.89 -29.53 5.92
C ALA A 118 -14.53 -31.02 5.74
N GLU A 119 -15.50 -31.88 5.45
CA GLU A 119 -15.28 -33.32 5.24
C GLU A 119 -14.52 -33.60 3.94
N GLU A 120 -14.84 -32.85 2.89
CA GLU A 120 -14.17 -32.95 1.57
C GLU A 120 -13.09 -31.88 1.37
N GLU A 121 -12.76 -31.12 2.41
CA GLU A 121 -11.77 -30.03 2.40
C GLU A 121 -11.93 -28.98 1.28
N LYS A 122 -13.16 -28.60 0.95
CA LYS A 122 -13.50 -27.68 -0.15
C LYS A 122 -14.10 -26.36 0.34
N PHE A 123 -13.73 -25.27 -0.34
CA PHE A 123 -14.33 -23.94 -0.17
C PHE A 123 -15.03 -23.48 -1.44
N VAL A 124 -16.11 -22.71 -1.24
CA VAL A 124 -16.71 -21.86 -2.27
C VAL A 124 -16.87 -20.46 -1.70
N GLY A 125 -16.24 -19.48 -2.34
CA GLY A 125 -16.41 -18.07 -2.08
C GLY A 125 -17.62 -17.50 -2.79
N LEU A 126 -18.42 -16.72 -2.07
CA LEU A 126 -19.56 -15.97 -2.56
C LEU A 126 -19.28 -14.48 -2.45
N ASP A 127 -19.92 -13.65 -3.28
CA ASP A 127 -19.78 -12.20 -3.20
C ASP A 127 -20.50 -11.64 -1.95
N PRO A 128 -19.79 -11.17 -0.92
CA PRO A 128 -20.42 -10.69 0.31
C PRO A 128 -21.37 -9.51 0.07
N THR A 129 -21.15 -8.71 -0.99
CA THR A 129 -21.98 -7.55 -1.34
C THR A 129 -23.34 -7.98 -1.85
N LEU A 130 -23.40 -9.01 -2.68
CA LEU A 130 -24.66 -9.57 -3.21
C LEU A 130 -25.48 -10.29 -2.14
N TRP A 131 -24.81 -10.77 -1.10
CA TRP A 131 -25.44 -11.40 0.05
C TRP A 131 -25.73 -10.42 1.18
N ASN A 132 -25.65 -9.10 0.94
CA ASN A 132 -26.02 -8.06 1.90
C ASN A 132 -27.33 -7.35 1.49
N PRO A 133 -28.37 -7.31 2.34
CA PRO A 133 -28.49 -8.00 3.64
C PRO A 133 -28.59 -9.53 3.48
N MET A 134 -28.11 -10.26 4.50
CA MET A 134 -28.08 -11.73 4.49
C MET A 134 -29.49 -12.32 4.39
N PRO A 135 -29.79 -13.08 3.32
CA PRO A 135 -31.07 -13.76 3.17
C PRO A 135 -31.08 -15.05 4.00
N LEU A 136 -31.31 -14.94 5.30
CA LEU A 136 -31.35 -16.09 6.20
C LEU A 136 -32.46 -17.09 5.79
N GLY A 137 -32.12 -18.38 5.88
CA GLY A 137 -32.96 -19.49 5.41
C GLY A 137 -32.87 -19.75 3.90
N VAL A 138 -32.21 -18.89 3.11
CA VAL A 138 -32.03 -19.14 1.67
C VAL A 138 -30.88 -20.10 1.43
N SER A 139 -31.06 -20.96 0.44
CA SER A 139 -30.07 -21.95 0.03
C SER A 139 -29.21 -21.46 -1.13
N PHE A 140 -28.00 -21.99 -1.22
CA PHE A 140 -27.20 -21.99 -2.44
C PHE A 140 -26.59 -23.38 -2.64
N TYR A 141 -26.12 -23.61 -3.86
CA TYR A 141 -25.65 -24.91 -4.32
C TYR A 141 -24.30 -24.75 -5.00
N ALA A 142 -23.40 -25.68 -4.77
CA ALA A 142 -22.15 -25.83 -5.53
C ALA A 142 -22.12 -27.24 -6.13
N TYR A 143 -21.44 -27.42 -7.26
CA TYR A 143 -21.45 -28.70 -7.97
C TYR A 143 -20.05 -29.31 -8.03
N GLU A 144 -19.97 -30.65 -8.02
CA GLU A 144 -18.69 -31.37 -8.07
C GLU A 144 -17.87 -31.00 -9.31
N ARG A 145 -18.52 -30.70 -10.44
CA ARG A 145 -17.84 -30.22 -11.66
C ARG A 145 -17.01 -28.95 -11.44
N ASP A 146 -17.45 -28.05 -10.57
CA ASP A 146 -16.76 -26.78 -10.28
C ASP A 146 -15.55 -27.06 -9.39
N PHE A 147 -15.68 -28.01 -8.44
CA PHE A 147 -14.57 -28.49 -7.62
C PHE A 147 -13.53 -29.26 -8.44
N ILE A 148 -13.95 -30.11 -9.37
CA ILE A 148 -13.05 -30.81 -10.30
C ILE A 148 -12.27 -29.80 -11.16
N SER A 149 -12.94 -28.72 -11.58
CA SER A 149 -12.36 -27.67 -12.43
C SER A 149 -11.30 -26.81 -11.73
N MET A 150 -11.13 -26.93 -10.39
CA MET A 150 -10.00 -26.36 -9.67
C MET A 150 -8.66 -26.92 -10.18
N GLY A 151 -8.65 -28.20 -10.57
CA GLY A 151 -7.48 -28.94 -11.03
C GLY A 151 -6.29 -28.81 -10.08
N GLU A 152 -5.08 -28.91 -10.64
CA GLU A 152 -3.83 -28.74 -9.89
C GLU A 152 -3.64 -27.32 -9.33
N SER A 153 -4.29 -26.31 -9.94
CA SER A 153 -4.23 -24.94 -9.42
C SER A 153 -4.97 -24.74 -8.10
N GLY A 154 -5.86 -25.67 -7.74
CA GLY A 154 -6.69 -25.54 -6.54
C GLY A 154 -7.64 -24.33 -6.58
N TRP A 155 -7.96 -23.81 -7.77
CA TRP A 155 -8.69 -22.55 -7.97
C TRP A 155 -9.54 -22.58 -9.24
N HIS A 156 -10.83 -22.26 -9.11
CA HIS A 156 -11.76 -22.16 -10.23
C HIS A 156 -12.76 -21.03 -10.01
N ALA A 157 -12.77 -20.05 -10.91
CA ALA A 157 -13.73 -18.94 -10.91
C ALA A 157 -14.80 -19.19 -11.98
N TYR A 158 -16.06 -18.90 -11.65
CA TYR A 158 -17.19 -19.17 -12.53
C TYR A 158 -18.40 -18.29 -12.19
N GLU A 159 -19.33 -18.20 -13.13
CA GLU A 159 -20.60 -17.49 -12.97
C GLU A 159 -21.71 -18.49 -12.65
N VAL A 160 -22.63 -18.08 -11.77
CA VAL A 160 -23.84 -18.82 -11.47
C VAL A 160 -25.04 -17.97 -11.84
N ASP A 161 -25.96 -18.54 -12.64
CA ASP A 161 -27.23 -17.91 -12.96
C ASP A 161 -28.05 -17.70 -11.68
N THR A 162 -28.44 -16.45 -11.43
CA THR A 162 -29.30 -16.04 -10.31
C THR A 162 -30.63 -15.47 -10.80
N ARG A 163 -30.95 -15.59 -12.10
CA ARG A 163 -32.28 -15.25 -12.62
C ARG A 163 -33.30 -16.04 -11.82
N GLY A 164 -34.06 -15.32 -11.00
CA GLY A 164 -34.91 -15.94 -10.02
C GLY A 164 -35.99 -16.83 -10.65
N GLY A 165 -36.41 -17.86 -9.92
CA GLY A 165 -37.62 -18.59 -10.27
C GLY A 165 -38.88 -17.76 -9.96
N ALA A 166 -40.07 -18.27 -10.29
CA ALA A 166 -41.36 -17.57 -10.16
C ALA A 166 -41.70 -16.96 -8.77
N ARG A 167 -40.93 -17.26 -7.71
CA ARG A 167 -41.16 -16.79 -6.33
C ARG A 167 -40.17 -15.75 -5.82
N ASN A 168 -38.99 -15.59 -6.46
CA ASN A 168 -37.94 -14.68 -6.01
C ASN A 168 -37.41 -13.89 -7.20
N GLY A 169 -37.15 -12.58 -7.04
CA GLY A 169 -36.47 -11.78 -8.07
C GLY A 169 -35.00 -12.20 -8.24
N ALA A 170 -34.39 -11.79 -9.35
CA ALA A 170 -32.95 -11.92 -9.53
C ALA A 170 -32.19 -11.12 -8.46
N ARG A 171 -31.04 -11.65 -7.97
CA ARG A 171 -30.23 -10.96 -6.96
C ARG A 171 -29.40 -9.81 -7.55
N THR A 172 -29.13 -9.88 -8.85
CA THR A 172 -28.43 -8.85 -9.62
C THR A 172 -29.29 -8.43 -10.82
N PRO A 173 -29.17 -7.17 -11.29
CA PRO A 173 -29.80 -6.73 -12.52
C PRO A 173 -29.45 -7.60 -13.73
N GLU A 174 -28.21 -8.12 -13.76
CA GLU A 174 -27.66 -8.93 -14.83
C GLU A 174 -28.05 -10.41 -14.70
N GLY A 175 -28.54 -10.83 -13.53
CA GLY A 175 -29.04 -12.17 -13.28
C GLY A 175 -27.96 -13.24 -13.09
N PHE A 176 -26.74 -12.88 -12.69
CA PHE A 176 -25.69 -13.83 -12.33
C PHE A 176 -24.83 -13.36 -11.15
N GLU A 177 -24.13 -14.30 -10.52
CA GLU A 177 -23.26 -14.13 -9.34
C GLU A 177 -21.88 -14.72 -9.66
N SER A 178 -20.81 -14.03 -9.27
CA SER A 178 -19.44 -14.57 -9.34
C SER A 178 -19.18 -15.53 -8.17
N ARG A 179 -18.57 -16.69 -8.44
CA ARG A 179 -18.12 -17.63 -7.41
C ARG A 179 -16.70 -18.10 -7.66
N VAL A 180 -16.05 -18.51 -6.58
CA VAL A 180 -14.71 -19.10 -6.62
C VAL A 180 -14.69 -20.37 -5.80
N ALA A 181 -14.47 -21.52 -6.43
CA ALA A 181 -14.11 -22.76 -5.75
C ALA A 181 -12.61 -22.78 -5.52
N PHE A 182 -12.15 -23.10 -4.31
CA PHE A 182 -10.73 -23.13 -4.00
C PHE A 182 -10.36 -24.14 -2.89
N THR A 183 -9.10 -24.59 -2.90
CA THR A 183 -8.53 -25.49 -1.89
C THR A 183 -7.95 -24.72 -0.70
N SER A 184 -7.62 -25.43 0.38
CA SER A 184 -7.05 -24.84 1.59
C SER A 184 -5.76 -24.04 1.35
N GLU A 185 -4.92 -24.48 0.40
CA GLU A 185 -3.65 -23.84 0.03
C GLU A 185 -3.87 -22.45 -0.57
N ARG A 186 -5.06 -22.20 -1.15
CA ARG A 186 -5.43 -20.94 -1.80
C ARG A 186 -6.25 -20.01 -0.90
N PHE A 187 -6.42 -20.35 0.38
CA PHE A 187 -7.32 -19.61 1.27
C PHE A 187 -6.95 -18.12 1.41
N LEU A 188 -5.67 -17.80 1.64
CA LEU A 188 -5.23 -16.41 1.71
C LEU A 188 -5.22 -15.70 0.35
N ASP A 189 -5.11 -16.42 -0.76
CA ASP A 189 -5.28 -15.84 -2.09
C ASP A 189 -6.73 -15.41 -2.31
N PHE A 190 -7.70 -16.21 -1.84
CA PHE A 190 -9.11 -15.83 -1.85
C PHE A 190 -9.38 -14.59 -0.99
N ALA A 191 -8.75 -14.50 0.19
CA ALA A 191 -8.87 -13.31 1.02
C ALA A 191 -8.35 -12.04 0.29
N ARG A 192 -7.20 -12.12 -0.39
CA ARG A 192 -6.65 -11.00 -1.17
C ARG A 192 -7.52 -10.63 -2.37
N PHE A 193 -8.04 -11.65 -3.05
CA PHE A 193 -9.02 -11.47 -4.11
C PHE A 193 -10.23 -10.68 -3.61
N GLU A 194 -10.86 -11.11 -2.51
CA GLU A 194 -12.06 -10.44 -1.98
C GLU A 194 -11.80 -9.02 -1.54
N ARG A 195 -10.66 -8.77 -0.88
CA ARG A 195 -10.24 -7.42 -0.50
C ARG A 195 -10.20 -6.51 -1.73
N ARG A 196 -9.46 -6.94 -2.76
CA ARG A 196 -9.27 -6.15 -3.99
C ARG A 196 -10.57 -5.96 -4.76
N ALA A 197 -11.40 -7.01 -4.85
CA ALA A 197 -12.68 -6.93 -5.52
C ALA A 197 -13.65 -5.95 -4.83
N THR A 198 -13.66 -5.96 -3.50
CA THR A 198 -14.48 -5.06 -2.67
C THR A 198 -13.97 -3.61 -2.76
N ASP A 199 -12.66 -3.40 -2.64
CA ASP A 199 -12.04 -2.06 -2.71
C ASP A 199 -12.32 -1.38 -4.06
N LEU A 200 -12.26 -2.16 -5.15
CA LEU A 200 -12.54 -1.68 -6.51
C LEU A 200 -14.03 -1.65 -6.86
N ARG A 201 -14.90 -2.15 -5.97
CA ARG A 201 -16.36 -2.25 -6.19
C ARG A 201 -16.71 -2.92 -7.51
N LEU A 202 -16.05 -4.04 -7.81
CA LEU A 202 -16.22 -4.77 -9.06
C LEU A 202 -17.61 -5.40 -9.15
N ASP A 203 -18.22 -5.36 -10.34
CA ASP A 203 -19.40 -6.16 -10.67
C ASP A 203 -19.07 -7.65 -10.82
N ALA A 204 -20.09 -8.50 -10.97
CA ALA A 204 -19.92 -9.95 -11.03
C ALA A 204 -18.99 -10.40 -12.17
N ALA A 205 -19.07 -9.80 -13.36
CA ALA A 205 -18.24 -10.18 -14.50
C ALA A 205 -16.77 -9.79 -14.29
N LEU A 206 -16.53 -8.58 -13.79
CA LEU A 206 -15.21 -8.08 -13.45
C LEU A 206 -14.58 -8.86 -12.28
N ARG A 207 -15.39 -9.32 -11.32
CA ARG A 207 -14.95 -10.21 -10.24
C ARG A 207 -14.45 -11.54 -10.77
N VAL A 208 -15.17 -12.17 -11.72
CA VAL A 208 -14.71 -13.41 -12.37
C VAL A 208 -13.41 -13.16 -13.12
N LYS A 209 -13.30 -12.07 -13.88
CA LYS A 209 -12.06 -11.71 -14.59
C LYS A 209 -10.87 -11.50 -13.64
N LEU A 210 -11.10 -10.86 -12.49
CA LEU A 210 -10.07 -10.71 -11.47
C LEU A 210 -9.70 -12.08 -10.88
N ALA A 211 -10.68 -12.90 -10.52
CA ALA A 211 -10.46 -14.22 -9.95
C ALA A 211 -9.73 -15.17 -10.93
N GLU A 212 -9.99 -15.08 -12.23
CA GLU A 212 -9.23 -15.83 -13.26
C GLU A 212 -7.73 -15.50 -13.21
N ARG A 213 -7.36 -14.25 -12.93
CA ARG A 213 -5.95 -13.85 -12.76
C ARG A 213 -5.33 -14.46 -11.51
N PHE A 214 -6.10 -14.58 -10.44
CA PHE A 214 -5.69 -15.27 -9.21
C PHE A 214 -5.48 -16.78 -9.41
N ARG A 215 -5.87 -17.39 -10.54
CA ARG A 215 -5.52 -18.78 -10.83
C ARG A 215 -4.00 -19.00 -10.80
N SER A 216 -3.22 -18.02 -11.28
CA SER A 216 -1.76 -18.01 -11.12
C SER A 216 -1.39 -17.52 -9.72
N THR A 217 -0.68 -18.34 -8.95
CA THR A 217 -0.13 -17.96 -7.64
C THR A 217 0.84 -16.79 -7.74
N SER A 218 1.53 -16.62 -8.87
CA SER A 218 2.40 -15.47 -9.11
C SER A 218 1.66 -14.13 -9.08
N PHE A 219 0.40 -14.10 -9.51
CA PHE A 219 -0.42 -12.88 -9.47
C PHE A 219 -0.90 -12.59 -8.06
N ALA A 220 -1.32 -13.62 -7.32
CA ALA A 220 -1.65 -13.48 -5.90
C ALA A 220 -0.46 -12.96 -5.10
N ASP A 221 0.75 -13.42 -5.44
CA ASP A 221 2.01 -12.99 -4.87
C ASP A 221 2.36 -11.53 -5.17
N GLU A 222 2.09 -11.04 -6.38
CA GLU A 222 2.23 -9.63 -6.75
C GLU A 222 1.21 -8.73 -6.04
N THR A 223 0.04 -9.27 -5.64
CA THR A 223 -0.98 -8.51 -4.89
C THR A 223 -0.68 -8.33 -3.41
N VAL A 224 0.31 -9.05 -2.84
CA VAL A 224 0.79 -8.88 -1.44
C VAL A 224 1.51 -7.54 -1.23
N GLY A 225 1.63 -6.76 -2.30
CA GLY A 225 2.41 -5.55 -2.39
C GLY A 225 3.30 -5.73 -3.60
N SER A 226 3.26 -4.79 -4.54
CA SER A 226 4.30 -4.65 -5.53
C SER A 226 5.64 -4.56 -4.80
N THR A 227 6.31 -5.69 -4.58
CA THR A 227 7.55 -5.73 -3.81
C THR A 227 8.52 -4.84 -4.55
N HIS A 228 8.94 -3.75 -3.91
CA HIS A 228 9.78 -2.76 -4.56
C HIS A 228 11.04 -3.47 -5.09
N PRO A 229 11.60 -3.11 -6.26
CA PRO A 229 12.77 -3.80 -6.81
C PRO A 229 13.92 -3.95 -5.82
N LEU A 230 14.14 -2.95 -4.96
CA LEU A 230 15.14 -3.01 -3.88
C LEU A 230 14.80 -4.02 -2.77
N GLU A 231 13.53 -4.22 -2.44
CA GLU A 231 13.13 -5.26 -1.48
C GLU A 231 13.48 -6.66 -2.00
N ARG A 232 13.24 -6.91 -3.30
CA ARG A 232 13.65 -8.16 -3.95
C ARG A 232 15.17 -8.30 -4.01
N GLN A 233 15.87 -7.24 -4.43
CA GLN A 233 17.32 -7.27 -4.59
C GLN A 233 18.05 -7.49 -3.26
N PHE A 234 17.58 -6.88 -2.18
CA PHE A 234 18.21 -6.98 -0.85
C PHE A 234 17.68 -8.15 -0.02
N GLY A 235 16.56 -8.76 -0.41
CA GLY A 235 15.92 -9.83 0.36
C GLY A 235 15.39 -9.33 1.71
N LEU A 236 15.02 -8.04 1.81
CA LEU A 236 14.54 -7.38 3.02
C LEU A 236 13.27 -6.59 2.69
N SER A 237 12.34 -6.48 3.64
CA SER A 237 11.16 -5.63 3.48
C SER A 237 11.52 -4.14 3.54
N ALA A 238 10.69 -3.28 2.95
CA ALA A 238 10.89 -1.84 2.92
C ALA A 238 11.06 -1.25 4.33
N PRO A 239 10.23 -1.60 5.34
CA PRO A 239 10.48 -1.16 6.71
C PRO A 239 11.86 -1.54 7.23
N ARG A 240 12.32 -2.79 6.99
CA ARG A 240 13.63 -3.23 7.47
C ARG A 240 14.78 -2.52 6.76
N ILE A 241 14.63 -2.21 5.47
CA ILE A 241 15.60 -1.39 4.71
C ILE A 241 15.68 0.01 5.31
N LEU A 242 14.54 0.63 5.64
CA LEU A 242 14.49 1.96 6.26
C LEU A 242 15.12 1.95 7.66
N ASP A 243 14.88 0.93 8.46
CA ASP A 243 15.55 0.76 9.77
C ASP A 243 17.07 0.69 9.60
N LEU A 244 17.58 -0.10 8.65
CA LEU A 244 19.02 -0.20 8.38
C LEU A 244 19.64 1.13 7.92
N ILE A 245 18.88 1.94 7.18
CA ILE A 245 19.30 3.30 6.80
C ILE A 245 19.39 4.18 8.06
N ALA A 246 18.38 4.13 8.92
CA ALA A 246 18.33 4.92 10.16
C ALA A 246 19.42 4.52 11.17
N GLU A 247 19.72 3.22 11.30
CA GLU A 247 20.76 2.68 12.18
C GLU A 247 22.18 3.10 11.73
N ARG A 248 22.38 3.44 10.44
CA ARG A 248 23.70 3.71 9.86
C ARG A 248 23.85 5.17 9.44
N ARG A 249 24.57 5.96 10.25
CA ARG A 249 24.76 7.42 10.05
C ARG A 249 25.10 7.83 8.61
N MET A 250 26.03 7.14 7.94
CA MET A 250 26.42 7.50 6.58
C MET A 250 25.31 7.27 5.54
N LEU A 251 24.51 6.21 5.70
CA LEU A 251 23.37 5.94 4.82
C LEU A 251 22.26 6.96 5.07
N ALA A 252 21.95 7.26 6.33
CA ALA A 252 21.00 8.30 6.68
C ALA A 252 21.38 9.66 6.08
N THR A 253 22.66 10.07 6.15
CA THR A 253 23.14 11.31 5.54
C THR A 253 23.00 11.30 4.02
N ALA A 254 23.37 10.20 3.35
CA ALA A 254 23.25 10.09 1.89
C ALA A 254 21.79 10.14 1.42
N VAL A 255 20.90 9.39 2.08
CA VAL A 255 19.47 9.38 1.78
C VAL A 255 18.86 10.77 2.05
N LYS A 256 19.24 11.44 3.13
CA LYS A 256 18.79 12.81 3.42
C LYS A 256 19.20 13.81 2.32
N GLY A 257 20.38 13.64 1.72
CA GLY A 257 20.79 14.39 0.53
C GLY A 257 19.82 14.19 -0.63
N GLY A 258 19.60 12.94 -1.03
CA GLY A 258 18.69 12.61 -2.14
C GLY A 258 17.23 12.99 -1.87
N VAL A 259 16.77 12.96 -0.62
CA VAL A 259 15.43 13.44 -0.23
C VAL A 259 15.33 14.96 -0.34
N ALA A 260 16.37 15.71 0.07
CA ALA A 260 16.40 17.16 -0.13
C ALA A 260 16.37 17.54 -1.61
N GLU A 261 17.12 16.83 -2.48
CA GLU A 261 17.05 17.01 -3.93
C GLU A 261 15.65 16.74 -4.49
N ALA A 262 14.98 15.67 -4.04
CA ALA A 262 13.62 15.36 -4.48
C ALA A 262 12.62 16.46 -4.10
N HIS A 263 12.68 16.97 -2.87
CA HIS A 263 11.84 18.09 -2.43
C HIS A 263 12.16 19.38 -3.18
N LEU A 264 13.44 19.64 -3.47
CA LEU A 264 13.85 20.80 -4.26
C LEU A 264 13.31 20.73 -5.69
N GLN A 265 13.35 19.55 -6.33
CA GLN A 265 12.76 19.35 -7.64
C GLN A 265 11.26 19.65 -7.63
N THR A 266 10.51 19.11 -6.66
CA THR A 266 9.08 19.41 -6.50
C THR A 266 8.82 20.92 -6.30
N LEU A 267 9.68 21.61 -5.55
CA LEU A 267 9.59 23.05 -5.36
C LEU A 267 9.76 23.80 -6.69
N PHE A 268 10.74 23.41 -7.51
CA PHE A 268 10.93 24.01 -8.83
C PHE A 268 9.79 23.71 -9.80
N GLU A 269 9.29 22.47 -9.83
CA GLU A 269 8.16 22.07 -10.68
C GLU A 269 6.86 22.82 -10.31
N ALA A 270 6.72 23.24 -9.06
CA ALA A 270 5.57 24.00 -8.58
C ALA A 270 5.71 25.52 -8.77
N ASP A 271 6.91 26.05 -9.04
CA ASP A 271 7.16 27.48 -9.19
C ASP A 271 6.78 27.95 -10.61
N PRO A 272 5.77 28.83 -10.78
CA PRO A 272 5.36 29.34 -12.10
C PRO A 272 6.46 30.11 -12.84
N ALA A 273 7.49 30.59 -12.14
CA ALA A 273 8.64 31.25 -12.77
C ALA A 273 9.65 30.26 -13.38
N VAL A 274 9.52 28.96 -13.09
CA VAL A 274 10.37 27.90 -13.64
C VAL A 274 9.66 27.24 -14.83
N VAL A 275 10.29 27.26 -16.00
CA VAL A 275 9.79 26.61 -17.22
C VAL A 275 10.17 25.13 -17.26
N SER A 276 11.37 24.79 -16.81
CA SER A 276 11.81 23.41 -16.75
C SER A 276 12.89 23.22 -15.70
N VAL A 277 12.84 22.07 -15.03
CA VAL A 277 13.92 21.56 -14.18
C VAL A 277 14.36 20.21 -14.71
N LYS A 278 15.68 20.02 -14.81
CA LYS A 278 16.28 18.76 -15.23
C LYS A 278 17.33 18.34 -14.22
N ARG A 279 17.16 17.14 -13.65
CA ARG A 279 18.18 16.53 -12.80
C ARG A 279 19.38 16.10 -13.66
N ARG A 280 20.57 16.41 -13.18
CA ARG A 280 21.83 16.01 -13.81
C ARG A 280 22.20 14.61 -13.31
N THR A 281 22.76 13.80 -14.20
CA THR A 281 23.03 12.38 -13.95
C THR A 281 24.52 12.06 -13.95
N ASP A 282 25.38 13.06 -14.13
CA ASP A 282 26.82 12.92 -14.03
C ASP A 282 27.31 13.15 -12.61
N ASP A 283 27.93 12.12 -12.02
CA ASP A 283 28.50 12.04 -10.66
C ASP A 283 29.51 13.16 -10.27
N ARG A 284 29.77 14.13 -11.16
CA ARG A 284 30.81 15.15 -11.03
C ARG A 284 30.31 16.58 -11.17
N SER A 285 29.04 16.80 -11.48
CA SER A 285 28.48 18.14 -11.66
C SER A 285 27.32 18.40 -10.70
N ALA A 286 26.80 19.62 -10.73
CA ALA A 286 25.75 20.03 -9.82
C ALA A 286 24.44 19.25 -10.02
N ASP A 287 23.47 19.39 -9.12
CA ASP A 287 22.30 18.51 -9.10
C ASP A 287 21.26 18.81 -10.19
N PHE A 288 21.07 20.08 -10.58
CA PHE A 288 19.99 20.48 -11.50
C PHE A 288 20.43 21.53 -12.54
N ASP A 289 19.81 21.46 -13.72
CA ASP A 289 19.68 22.59 -14.63
C ASP A 289 18.24 23.13 -14.53
N VAL A 290 18.08 24.42 -14.23
CA VAL A 290 16.78 25.09 -14.03
C VAL A 290 16.65 26.24 -15.02
N THR A 291 15.67 26.16 -15.91
CA THR A 291 15.36 27.22 -16.88
C THR A 291 14.16 28.02 -16.40
N MET A 292 14.36 29.33 -16.26
CA MET A 292 13.36 30.30 -15.82
C MET A 292 12.50 30.79 -17.01
N ALA A 293 11.32 31.32 -16.73
CA ALA A 293 10.42 31.95 -17.70
C ALA A 293 11.02 33.19 -18.39
N SER A 294 12.02 33.81 -17.75
CA SER A 294 12.84 34.89 -18.32
C SER A 294 13.74 34.43 -19.47
N GLY A 295 13.96 33.11 -19.61
CA GLY A 295 14.94 32.50 -20.51
C GLY A 295 16.32 32.25 -19.87
N VAL A 296 16.56 32.73 -18.65
CA VAL A 296 17.80 32.44 -17.91
C VAL A 296 17.83 30.98 -17.50
N THR A 297 19.00 30.34 -17.59
CA THR A 297 19.23 28.98 -17.07
C THR A 297 20.28 29.02 -15.99
N TYR A 298 19.98 28.37 -14.86
CA TYR A 298 20.87 28.22 -13.71
C TYR A 298 21.27 26.76 -13.54
N VAL A 299 22.56 26.54 -13.28
CA VAL A 299 23.09 25.30 -12.73
C VAL A 299 22.99 25.38 -11.20
N VAL A 300 22.22 24.48 -10.57
CA VAL A 300 21.87 24.55 -9.15
C VAL A 300 22.43 23.34 -8.40
N GLU A 301 23.15 23.62 -7.30
CA GLU A 301 23.64 22.62 -6.33
C GLU A 301 22.73 22.59 -5.08
N CYS A 302 22.26 21.42 -4.67
CA CYS A 302 21.50 21.22 -3.44
C CYS A 302 22.43 20.82 -2.29
N LYS A 303 22.34 21.53 -1.16
CA LYS A 303 23.09 21.20 0.05
C LYS A 303 22.22 21.27 1.29
N ASN A 304 22.37 20.29 2.16
CA ASN A 304 21.78 20.36 3.51
C ASN A 304 22.60 21.30 4.38
N VAL A 305 21.93 22.16 5.16
CA VAL A 305 22.60 22.94 6.20
C VAL A 305 23.04 22.05 7.37
N SER A 306 24.06 22.54 8.09
CA SER A 306 24.50 21.99 9.36
C SER A 306 23.32 21.99 10.35
N PRO A 307 23.10 20.88 11.10
CA PRO A 307 22.10 20.84 12.16
C PRO A 307 22.46 21.74 13.34
N THR A 308 23.75 22.07 13.50
CA THR A 308 24.26 22.93 14.57
C THR A 308 24.30 24.37 14.09
N ARG A 309 23.69 25.27 14.89
CA ARG A 309 23.78 26.73 14.73
C ARG A 309 25.03 27.25 15.44
N LEU A 310 25.59 28.34 14.92
CA LEU A 310 26.59 29.11 15.67
C LEU A 310 25.98 29.73 16.93
N ALA A 311 26.83 30.25 17.83
CA ALA A 311 26.39 30.80 19.11
C ALA A 311 25.42 31.99 18.97
N ASP A 312 25.51 32.73 17.86
CA ASP A 312 24.64 33.85 17.49
C ASP A 312 23.35 33.41 16.76
N GLY A 313 23.16 32.09 16.56
CA GLY A 313 22.02 31.51 15.85
C GLY A 313 22.22 31.30 14.35
N THR A 314 23.36 31.72 13.80
CA THR A 314 23.68 31.62 12.37
C THR A 314 23.68 30.15 11.89
N VAL A 315 23.02 29.91 10.76
CA VAL A 315 22.97 28.61 10.09
C VAL A 315 24.07 28.57 9.03
N GLN A 316 24.77 27.43 8.92
CA GLN A 316 25.83 27.25 7.93
C GLN A 316 25.52 26.11 6.97
N VAL A 317 25.89 26.28 5.71
CA VAL A 317 25.85 25.23 4.69
C VAL A 317 27.28 24.87 4.27
N GLU A 318 27.53 23.57 4.09
CA GLU A 318 28.84 23.06 3.69
C GLU A 318 28.92 22.95 2.16
N THR A 319 29.74 23.80 1.54
CA THR A 319 29.98 23.86 0.09
C THR A 319 31.32 23.24 -0.26
N GLN A 320 31.46 21.93 0.01
CA GLN A 320 32.59 21.12 -0.47
C GLN A 320 32.12 19.72 -0.88
N ARG A 321 32.88 19.08 -1.77
CA ARG A 321 32.66 17.70 -2.20
C ARG A 321 33.00 16.72 -1.06
N THR A 322 32.45 15.52 -1.10
CA THR A 322 32.61 14.51 -0.04
C THR A 322 33.86 13.63 -0.17
N ARG A 323 34.46 13.49 -1.37
CA ARG A 323 35.62 12.61 -1.62
C ARG A 323 36.95 13.35 -1.53
N ASN A 324 37.89 12.85 -0.72
CA ASN A 324 39.28 13.34 -0.68
C ASN A 324 40.07 12.86 -1.92
N SER A 325 40.75 13.78 -2.59
CA SER A 325 41.96 13.46 -3.35
C SER A 325 43.14 13.44 -2.37
N ARG A 326 44.00 12.42 -2.41
CA ARG A 326 45.15 12.30 -1.51
C ARG A 326 46.23 13.36 -1.78
N ASP A 327 46.29 13.85 -3.01
CA ASP A 327 47.42 14.62 -3.52
C ASP A 327 47.05 16.03 -3.99
N ASP A 328 45.76 16.41 -3.93
CA ASP A 328 45.29 17.74 -4.29
C ASP A 328 44.40 18.33 -3.16
N PRO A 329 44.90 19.35 -2.43
CA PRO A 329 44.15 19.99 -1.35
C PRO A 329 42.94 20.80 -1.85
N THR A 330 42.86 21.11 -3.14
CA THR A 330 41.75 21.83 -3.77
C THR A 330 40.69 20.92 -4.37
N GLY A 331 40.96 19.62 -4.52
CA GLY A 331 40.08 18.68 -5.23
C GLY A 331 38.67 18.50 -4.63
N ARG A 332 38.45 18.97 -3.40
CA ARG A 332 37.14 19.01 -2.71
C ARG A 332 36.44 20.35 -2.80
N LEU A 333 37.15 21.41 -3.12
CA LEU A 333 36.62 22.76 -3.13
C LEU A 333 35.85 22.97 -4.43
N TYR A 334 34.72 23.66 -4.33
CA TYR A 334 34.01 24.14 -5.49
C TYR A 334 34.62 25.47 -5.93
N SER A 335 34.86 25.63 -7.23
CA SER A 335 35.12 26.95 -7.81
C SER A 335 33.82 27.74 -7.91
N PHE A 336 33.91 29.06 -8.06
CA PHE A 336 32.75 29.92 -8.29
C PHE A 336 31.95 29.53 -9.53
N ASP A 337 32.60 28.94 -10.52
CA ASP A 337 32.00 28.55 -11.81
C ASP A 337 31.49 27.09 -11.82
N THR A 338 31.54 26.37 -10.69
CA THR A 338 31.09 24.96 -10.68
C THR A 338 29.56 24.86 -10.81
N PHE A 339 28.83 25.84 -10.28
CA PHE A 339 27.38 25.99 -10.36
C PHE A 339 27.05 27.47 -10.15
N ASP A 340 25.90 27.92 -10.66
CA ASP A 340 25.48 29.31 -10.56
C ASP A 340 24.83 29.61 -9.21
N VAL A 341 24.10 28.63 -8.67
CA VAL A 341 23.26 28.79 -7.47
C VAL A 341 23.47 27.63 -6.49
N VAL A 342 23.53 27.95 -5.20
CA VAL A 342 23.38 26.95 -4.13
C VAL A 342 21.99 27.05 -3.54
N ALA A 343 21.30 25.91 -3.46
CA ALA A 343 20.06 25.73 -2.72
C ALA A 343 20.37 25.07 -1.35
N ALA A 344 20.31 25.85 -0.28
CA ALA A 344 20.50 25.39 1.09
C ALA A 344 19.18 24.88 1.68
N CYS A 345 19.08 23.57 1.92
CA CYS A 345 17.96 22.93 2.59
C CYS A 345 18.03 23.12 4.11
N LEU A 346 17.00 23.72 4.71
CA LEU A 346 16.93 24.09 6.12
C LEU A 346 16.38 22.99 7.04
N PHE A 347 15.95 21.85 6.51
CA PHE A 347 15.28 20.79 7.27
C PHE A 347 16.03 20.36 8.53
N SER A 348 17.38 20.32 8.50
CA SER A 348 18.20 19.97 9.67
C SER A 348 18.01 20.89 10.89
N VAL A 349 17.53 22.12 10.69
CA VAL A 349 17.38 23.13 11.76
C VAL A 349 15.95 23.59 11.98
N THR A 350 15.04 23.39 11.02
CA THR A 350 13.61 23.77 11.12
C THR A 350 12.68 22.57 11.27
N GLY A 351 13.07 21.39 10.78
CA GLY A 351 12.16 20.25 10.61
C GLY A 351 11.28 20.33 9.36
N GLU A 352 11.40 21.40 8.57
CA GLU A 352 10.60 21.66 7.37
C GLU A 352 11.48 21.64 6.12
N TRP A 353 10.96 21.12 5.00
CA TRP A 353 11.66 21.04 3.71
C TRP A 353 11.69 22.39 2.98
N GLU A 354 12.24 23.39 3.64
CA GLU A 354 12.41 24.74 3.11
C GLU A 354 13.82 24.94 2.55
N PHE A 355 13.92 25.82 1.55
CA PHE A 355 15.17 26.13 0.87
C PHE A 355 15.47 27.62 0.90
N ARG A 356 16.76 27.94 0.86
CA ARG A 356 17.28 29.29 0.61
C ARG A 356 18.29 29.24 -0.53
N PHE A 357 18.31 30.26 -1.36
CA PHE A 357 19.08 30.29 -2.61
C PHE A 357 20.09 31.43 -2.60
N ALA A 358 21.31 31.19 -3.05
CA ALA A 358 22.31 32.24 -3.23
C ALA A 358 23.11 32.02 -4.51
N LEU A 359 23.50 33.12 -5.17
CA LEU A 359 24.42 33.07 -6.30
C LEU A 359 25.82 32.73 -5.81
N SER A 360 26.48 31.76 -6.46
CA SER A 360 27.85 31.37 -6.14
C SER A 360 28.80 32.56 -6.12
N SER A 361 28.65 33.48 -7.08
CA SER A 361 29.46 34.70 -7.20
C SER A 361 29.34 35.66 -6.00
N SER A 362 28.30 35.54 -5.19
CA SER A 362 28.08 36.35 -3.98
C SER A 362 28.59 35.69 -2.69
N LEU A 363 29.00 34.43 -2.77
CA LEU A 363 29.44 33.64 -1.62
C LEU A 363 30.89 33.95 -1.22
N THR A 364 31.23 33.55 0.00
CA THR A 364 32.53 33.83 0.61
C THR A 364 33.63 33.02 -0.06
N ALA A 365 34.71 33.68 -0.46
CA ALA A 365 35.89 33.02 -1.04
C ALA A 365 36.70 32.24 0.01
N HIS A 366 37.39 31.19 -0.43
CA HIS A 366 38.28 30.41 0.41
C HIS A 366 39.52 31.21 0.79
N ALA A 367 39.79 31.36 2.10
CA ALA A 367 40.88 32.20 2.60
C ALA A 367 42.28 31.83 2.05
N LYS A 368 42.52 30.55 1.78
CA LYS A 368 43.82 30.03 1.30
C LYS A 368 43.91 29.81 -0.22
N TYR A 369 42.77 29.64 -0.89
CA TYR A 369 42.75 29.17 -2.29
C TYR A 369 41.85 30.11 -3.11
N PRO A 370 42.41 31.20 -3.67
CA PRO A 370 41.65 32.14 -4.48
C PRO A 370 40.95 31.44 -5.65
N GLY A 371 39.73 31.91 -5.98
CA GLY A 371 38.90 31.30 -7.03
C GLY A 371 38.01 30.14 -6.55
N PHE A 372 38.14 29.72 -5.28
CA PHE A 372 37.29 28.70 -4.68
C PHE A 372 36.36 29.28 -3.62
N LEU A 373 35.23 28.61 -3.43
CA LEU A 373 34.30 28.87 -2.33
C LEU A 373 34.90 28.42 -1.00
N ALA A 374 34.64 29.18 0.07
CA ALA A 374 34.88 28.72 1.42
C ALA A 374 34.08 27.43 1.67
N THR A 375 34.62 26.52 2.48
CA THR A 375 34.00 25.20 2.73
C THR A 375 32.69 25.29 3.49
N LYS A 376 32.47 26.38 4.23
CA LYS A 376 31.23 26.72 4.92
C LYS A 376 30.79 28.12 4.52
N GLN A 377 29.51 28.28 4.28
CA GLN A 377 28.87 29.55 3.98
C GLN A 377 27.80 29.82 5.03
N ASP A 378 27.75 31.05 5.52
CA ASP A 378 26.68 31.50 6.41
C ASP A 378 25.42 31.78 5.60
N VAL A 379 24.28 31.25 6.04
CA VAL A 379 22.97 31.49 5.42
C VAL A 379 22.44 32.82 5.96
N ASP A 380 22.89 33.91 5.34
CA ASP A 380 22.62 35.31 5.71
C ASP A 380 21.71 36.04 4.71
N ILE A 381 21.75 37.38 4.72
CA ILE A 381 20.93 38.26 3.87
C ILE A 381 21.14 38.07 2.35
N ARG A 382 22.23 37.41 1.93
CA ARG A 382 22.49 37.07 0.53
C ARG A 382 21.62 35.91 0.03
N TRP A 383 21.00 35.18 0.96
CA TRP A 383 20.21 34.00 0.66
C TRP A 383 18.71 34.33 0.60
N VAL A 384 18.11 34.13 -0.57
CA VAL A 384 16.70 34.46 -0.84
C VAL A 384 15.81 33.22 -0.81
N VAL A 385 14.49 33.42 -0.85
CA VAL A 385 13.49 32.35 -0.73
C VAL A 385 13.12 31.69 -2.06
N THR A 386 13.37 32.33 -3.19
CA THR A 386 13.08 31.80 -4.54
C THR A 386 14.22 32.09 -5.50
N VAL A 387 14.39 31.27 -6.53
CA VAL A 387 15.40 31.51 -7.58
C VAL A 387 15.07 32.78 -8.38
N GLN A 388 13.78 33.09 -8.59
CA GLN A 388 13.35 34.33 -9.23
C GLN A 388 13.87 35.58 -8.51
N ALA A 389 13.96 35.57 -7.17
CA ALA A 389 14.49 36.69 -6.42
C ALA A 389 15.98 36.96 -6.69
N LEU A 390 16.74 35.94 -7.13
CA LEU A 390 18.15 36.11 -7.53
C LEU A 390 18.29 36.94 -8.82
N GLU A 391 17.36 36.83 -9.76
CA GLU A 391 17.37 37.65 -10.98
C GLU A 391 17.23 39.14 -10.66
N ALA A 392 16.36 39.47 -9.70
CA ALA A 392 16.15 40.84 -9.25
C ALA A 392 17.43 41.43 -8.58
N MET A 393 18.20 40.60 -7.90
CA MET A 393 19.48 41.00 -7.29
C MET A 393 20.63 41.12 -8.30
N SER A 394 20.53 40.42 -9.45
CA SER A 394 21.57 40.38 -10.49
C SER A 394 21.47 41.52 -11.50
N ARG A 395 20.33 42.22 -11.56
CA ARG A 395 20.16 43.37 -12.47
C ARG A 395 20.85 44.60 -11.87
N PRO A 396 21.75 45.28 -12.59
CA PRO A 396 22.25 46.57 -12.14
C PRO A 396 21.07 47.52 -11.96
N ILE A 397 21.05 48.23 -10.83
CA ILE A 397 20.11 49.33 -10.60
C ILE A 397 20.39 50.36 -11.70
N ALA A 398 19.44 50.54 -12.61
CA ALA A 398 19.51 51.50 -13.70
C ALA A 398 19.46 52.95 -13.18
#